data_AF-A0A371K283-F1
#
_entry.id   AF-A0A371K283-F1
#
_cell.length_a   1.000
_cell.length_b   1.000
_cell.length_c   1.000
_cell.angle_alpha   90.00
_cell.angle_beta   90.00
_cell.angle_gamma   90.00
#
_symmetry.space_group_name_H-M   'P 1'
#
loop_
_entity.id
_entity.type
_entity.pdbx_description
1 polymer ?
#
loop_
_entity_poly.entity_id
_entity_poly.type
_entity_poly.pdbx_seq_one_letter_code
_entity_poly.pdbx_strand_id
1 'polypeptide(L)'
;MQRTRVLLAGLAVAALAAAVVVGRSRESHASAATPAPATTAGNERQAALLRTPQAQALRDRQAFQSEAKRYFRDAAALDAAERARRGRDIEQGIDDYERAGELSAGETVLLRTALIQATVPDQAEQMRQVEALAQRYRAHADARNAQWIAQQRNDPRFRSYKEREARIVAEVMAMRDIPGGLSRDEYLRQRLQMERELAYR
;
A
#
# COMPACT_ATOMS: atom_id res chain seq x y z
N MET A 1 39.45 -15.07 -23.18
CA MET A 1 39.05 -15.27 -21.76
C MET A 1 37.56 -14.95 -21.68
N GLN A 2 36.66 -15.90 -21.95
CA GLN A 2 36.14 -16.93 -21.04
C GLN A 2 35.42 -16.38 -19.78
N ARG A 3 34.09 -16.59 -19.80
CA ARG A 3 33.19 -16.97 -18.68
C ARG A 3 32.78 -15.79 -17.76
N THR A 4 31.53 -15.62 -17.30
CA THR A 4 30.55 -16.64 -16.87
C THR A 4 29.16 -15.99 -16.55
N ARG A 5 28.06 -16.56 -17.10
CA ARG A 5 26.70 -16.90 -16.54
C ARG A 5 25.87 -15.79 -15.86
N VAL A 6 24.63 -15.43 -16.24
CA VAL A 6 23.34 -16.14 -16.49
C VAL A 6 22.80 -16.97 -15.31
N LEU A 7 21.49 -16.78 -15.04
CA LEU A 7 20.55 -17.48 -14.11
C LEU A 7 20.35 -16.74 -12.77
N LEU A 8 19.11 -16.44 -12.36
CA LEU A 8 18.11 -17.44 -11.99
C LEU A 8 16.69 -17.10 -12.45
N ALA A 9 16.16 -18.03 -13.26
CA ALA A 9 14.75 -18.26 -13.47
C ALA A 9 14.20 -19.20 -12.40
N GLY A 10 12.90 -19.08 -12.14
CA GLY A 10 12.01 -20.21 -11.87
C GLY A 10 12.02 -20.78 -10.45
N LEU A 11 10.87 -20.74 -9.80
CA LEU A 11 10.51 -21.79 -8.85
C LEU A 11 9.02 -22.07 -8.94
N ALA A 12 8.73 -23.19 -9.57
CA ALA A 12 7.42 -23.80 -9.70
C ALA A 12 7.51 -25.20 -9.09
N VAL A 13 6.51 -25.49 -8.24
CA VAL A 13 5.79 -26.78 -8.13
C VAL A 13 6.39 -27.92 -7.27
N ALA A 14 5.52 -28.30 -6.32
CA ALA A 14 5.19 -29.63 -5.76
C ALA A 14 6.16 -30.37 -4.83
N ALA A 15 5.60 -30.84 -3.71
CA ALA A 15 5.64 -32.25 -3.36
C ALA A 15 4.45 -32.61 -2.44
N LEU A 16 3.89 -33.78 -2.71
CA LEU A 16 2.69 -34.40 -2.15
C LEU A 16 3.12 -35.77 -1.58
N ALA A 17 2.36 -36.27 -0.60
CA ALA A 17 2.31 -37.67 -0.09
C ALA A 17 3.45 -38.13 0.85
N ALA A 18 3.31 -39.07 1.79
CA ALA A 18 2.20 -39.74 2.50
C ALA A 18 2.85 -40.76 3.49
N ALA A 19 2.24 -41.05 4.65
CA ALA A 19 2.29 -42.31 5.45
C ALA A 19 1.59 -42.06 6.82
N VAL A 20 0.48 -42.70 7.25
CA VAL A 20 0.20 -44.15 7.53
C VAL A 20 1.10 -44.62 8.70
N VAL A 21 0.70 -44.96 9.94
CA VAL A 21 -0.34 -45.83 10.55
C VAL A 21 -0.48 -45.37 12.03
N VAL A 22 -1.62 -45.45 12.73
CA VAL A 22 -1.96 -46.48 13.74
C VAL A 22 -3.33 -46.14 14.32
N GLY A 23 -4.23 -47.12 14.37
CA GLY A 23 -5.47 -47.02 15.13
C GLY A 23 -6.57 -47.96 14.63
N ARG A 24 -6.38 -49.27 14.84
CA ARG A 24 -7.43 -50.27 14.61
C ARG A 24 -8.60 -50.05 15.57
N SER A 25 -9.81 -50.13 14.99
CA SER A 25 -11.02 -50.74 15.53
C SER A 25 -11.68 -50.11 16.76
N ARG A 26 -12.77 -49.36 16.51
CA ARG A 26 -14.04 -49.62 17.19
C ARG A 26 -15.18 -49.46 16.20
N GLU A 27 -15.71 -50.60 15.76
CA GLU A 27 -17.07 -50.68 15.24
C GLU A 27 -18.01 -50.11 16.30
N SER A 28 -18.72 -49.06 15.92
CA SER A 28 -19.90 -48.60 16.64
C SER A 28 -21.02 -48.60 15.61
N HIS A 29 -21.73 -49.71 15.51
CA HIS A 29 -23.08 -49.68 14.95
C HIS A 29 -23.93 -48.81 15.86
N ALA A 30 -24.23 -47.59 15.42
CA ALA A 30 -25.28 -46.77 16.01
C ALA A 30 -25.85 -45.82 14.96
N SER A 31 -27.06 -46.16 14.52
CA SER A 31 -28.10 -45.32 13.93
C SER A 31 -27.75 -44.43 12.74
N ALA A 32 -28.52 -44.60 11.67
CA ALA A 32 -28.77 -43.55 10.68
C ALA A 32 -29.29 -42.29 11.39
N ALA A 33 -28.37 -41.41 11.77
CA ALA A 33 -28.68 -40.05 12.18
C ALA A 33 -28.75 -39.21 10.90
N THR A 34 -29.96 -38.73 10.61
CA THR A 34 -30.24 -37.60 9.71
C THR A 34 -29.12 -36.56 9.80
N PRO A 35 -28.59 -36.03 8.68
CA PRO A 35 -27.53 -35.03 8.74
C PRO A 35 -28.00 -33.84 9.58
N ALA A 36 -27.27 -33.60 10.67
CA ALA A 36 -27.58 -32.56 11.63
C ALA A 36 -27.56 -31.16 10.96
N PRO A 37 -28.42 -30.22 11.39
CA PRO A 37 -28.57 -28.88 10.78
C PRO A 37 -27.35 -27.96 10.91
N ALA A 38 -26.31 -28.38 11.64
CA ALA A 38 -25.13 -27.55 11.92
C ALA A 38 -24.24 -27.28 10.69
N THR A 39 -24.15 -28.22 9.75
CA THR A 39 -23.33 -28.07 8.53
C THR A 39 -23.97 -27.11 7.54
N THR A 40 -25.30 -27.14 7.43
CA THR A 40 -26.08 -26.22 6.59
C THR A 40 -26.01 -24.79 7.15
N ALA A 41 -26.16 -24.62 8.47
CA ALA A 41 -26.06 -23.32 9.13
C ALA A 41 -24.65 -22.69 9.02
N GLY A 42 -23.58 -23.52 9.05
CA GLY A 42 -22.21 -23.08 8.78
C GLY A 42 -22.01 -22.59 7.34
N ASN A 43 -22.53 -23.35 6.37
CA ASN A 43 -22.47 -22.99 4.96
C ASN A 43 -23.27 -21.72 4.64
N GLU A 44 -24.43 -21.52 5.26
CA GLU A 44 -25.24 -20.32 5.10
C GLU A 44 -24.58 -19.08 5.69
N ARG A 45 -23.94 -19.18 6.86
CA ARG A 45 -23.15 -18.09 7.44
C ARG A 45 -21.95 -17.74 6.58
N GLN A 46 -21.23 -18.74 6.05
CA GLN A 46 -20.13 -18.53 5.10
C GLN A 46 -20.62 -17.81 3.83
N ALA A 47 -21.74 -18.26 3.26
CA ALA A 47 -22.35 -17.64 2.09
C ALA A 47 -22.87 -16.22 2.37
N ALA A 48 -23.31 -15.93 3.59
CA ALA A 48 -23.69 -14.58 4.00
C ALA A 48 -22.46 -13.65 4.09
N LEU A 49 -21.34 -14.12 4.67
CA LEU A 49 -20.08 -13.36 4.74
C LEU A 49 -19.55 -13.02 3.34
N LEU A 50 -19.64 -13.94 2.38
CA LEU A 50 -19.21 -13.70 1.00
C LEU A 50 -20.08 -12.69 0.24
N ARG A 51 -21.30 -12.44 0.70
CA ARG A 51 -22.21 -11.44 0.12
C ARG A 51 -22.05 -10.05 0.75
N THR A 52 -21.16 -9.89 1.72
CA THR A 52 -20.88 -8.59 2.32
C THR A 52 -20.22 -7.64 1.30
N PRO A 53 -20.45 -6.32 1.40
CA PRO A 53 -19.77 -5.33 0.56
C PRO A 53 -18.24 -5.44 0.64
N GLN A 54 -17.69 -5.75 1.82
CA GLN A 54 -16.25 -5.92 2.02
C GLN A 54 -15.69 -7.12 1.25
N ALA A 55 -16.42 -8.25 1.24
CA ALA A 55 -16.03 -9.42 0.46
C ALA A 55 -16.11 -9.14 -1.05
N GLN A 56 -17.08 -8.34 -1.50
CA GLN A 56 -17.19 -7.91 -2.88
C GLN A 56 -16.00 -7.01 -3.27
N ALA A 57 -15.70 -5.97 -2.50
CA ALA A 57 -14.56 -5.08 -2.74
C ALA A 57 -13.22 -5.84 -2.81
N LEU A 58 -13.02 -6.83 -1.92
CA LEU A 58 -11.83 -7.68 -1.98
C LEU A 58 -11.76 -8.49 -3.29
N ARG A 59 -12.88 -9.06 -3.75
CA ARG A 59 -12.93 -9.79 -5.03
C ARG A 59 -12.65 -8.89 -6.21
N ASP A 60 -13.26 -7.70 -6.24
CA ASP A 60 -13.07 -6.72 -7.30
C ASP A 60 -11.61 -6.27 -7.37
N ARG A 61 -10.98 -6.08 -6.20
CA ARG A 61 -9.55 -5.77 -6.10
C ARG A 61 -8.66 -6.89 -6.63
N GLN A 62 -8.97 -8.14 -6.29
CA GLN A 62 -8.24 -9.31 -6.81
C GLN A 62 -8.42 -9.47 -8.32
N ALA A 63 -9.62 -9.22 -8.83
CA ALA A 63 -9.93 -9.27 -10.25
C ALA A 63 -9.14 -8.20 -11.01
N PHE A 64 -9.18 -6.94 -10.54
CA PHE A 64 -8.39 -5.84 -11.12
C PHE A 64 -6.90 -6.15 -11.14
N GLN A 65 -6.32 -6.61 -10.01
CA GLN A 65 -4.90 -6.94 -9.96
C GLN A 65 -4.52 -8.06 -10.94
N SER A 66 -5.36 -9.08 -11.05
CA SER A 66 -5.13 -10.20 -11.96
C SER A 66 -5.22 -9.76 -13.42
N GLU A 67 -6.19 -8.90 -13.73
CA GLU A 67 -6.40 -8.35 -15.07
C GLU A 67 -5.28 -7.39 -15.47
N ALA A 68 -4.86 -6.49 -14.58
CA ALA A 68 -3.72 -5.59 -14.81
C ALA A 68 -2.43 -6.37 -15.08
N LYS A 69 -2.12 -7.39 -14.25
CA LYS A 69 -0.96 -8.26 -14.47
C LYS A 69 -1.01 -8.96 -15.82
N ARG A 70 -2.18 -9.48 -16.20
CA ARG A 70 -2.38 -10.15 -17.49
C ARG A 70 -2.21 -9.18 -18.65
N TYR A 71 -2.82 -8.00 -18.55
CA TYR A 71 -2.73 -6.96 -19.56
C TYR A 71 -1.26 -6.56 -19.79
N PHE A 72 -0.52 -6.17 -18.76
CA PHE A 72 0.87 -5.73 -18.93
C PHE A 72 1.80 -6.83 -19.44
N ARG A 73 1.54 -8.10 -19.09
CA ARG A 73 2.28 -9.25 -19.64
C ARG A 73 2.01 -9.45 -21.13
N ASP A 74 0.74 -9.35 -21.54
CA ASP A 74 0.30 -9.76 -22.88
C ASP A 74 0.19 -8.59 -23.87
N ALA A 75 0.29 -7.34 -23.40
CA ALA A 75 -0.01 -6.12 -24.17
C ALA A 75 0.73 -6.05 -25.51
N ALA A 76 2.01 -6.42 -25.56
CA ALA A 76 2.81 -6.38 -26.78
C ALA A 76 2.32 -7.36 -27.86
N ALA A 77 1.66 -8.46 -27.46
CA ALA A 77 1.12 -9.47 -28.36
C ALA A 77 -0.32 -9.16 -28.83
N LEU A 78 -0.99 -8.20 -28.19
CA LEU A 78 -2.33 -7.75 -28.61
C LEU A 78 -2.23 -6.89 -29.86
N ASP A 79 -3.26 -6.93 -30.71
CA ASP A 79 -3.42 -5.93 -31.76
C ASP A 79 -3.67 -4.52 -31.16
N ALA A 80 -3.49 -3.48 -31.98
CA ALA A 80 -3.55 -2.10 -31.50
C ALA A 80 -4.94 -1.72 -30.94
N ALA A 81 -6.03 -2.22 -31.51
CA ALA A 81 -7.39 -1.87 -31.09
C ALA A 81 -7.73 -2.53 -29.75
N GLU A 82 -7.39 -3.81 -29.62
CA GLU A 82 -7.55 -4.60 -28.41
C GLU A 82 -6.70 -4.04 -27.26
N ARG A 83 -5.44 -3.71 -27.54
CA ARG A 83 -4.52 -3.09 -26.59
C ARG A 83 -5.05 -1.76 -26.09
N ALA A 84 -5.53 -0.90 -26.99
CA ALA A 84 -6.10 0.39 -26.62
C ALA A 84 -7.39 0.24 -25.79
N ARG A 85 -8.27 -0.72 -26.13
CA ARG A 85 -9.49 -0.97 -25.37
C ARG A 85 -9.18 -1.44 -23.95
N ARG A 86 -8.40 -2.51 -23.81
CA ARG A 86 -8.04 -3.04 -22.48
C ARG A 86 -7.19 -2.06 -21.68
N GLY A 87 -6.35 -1.27 -22.35
CA GLY A 87 -5.61 -0.19 -21.72
C GLY A 87 -6.51 0.85 -21.04
N ARG A 88 -7.62 1.23 -21.69
CA ARG A 88 -8.62 2.13 -21.07
C ARG A 88 -9.31 1.50 -19.85
N ASP A 89 -9.62 0.21 -19.91
CA ASP A 89 -10.22 -0.50 -18.77
C ASP A 89 -9.26 -0.52 -17.57
N ILE A 90 -7.96 -0.73 -17.81
CA ILE A 90 -6.93 -0.64 -16.78
C ILE A 90 -6.79 0.80 -16.26
N GLU A 91 -6.81 1.81 -17.13
CA GLU A 91 -6.75 3.22 -16.74
C GLU A 91 -7.89 3.60 -15.79
N GLN A 92 -9.12 3.23 -16.15
CA GLN A 92 -10.30 3.47 -15.33
C GLN A 92 -10.19 2.79 -13.97
N GLY A 93 -9.72 1.54 -13.93
CA GLY A 93 -9.47 0.84 -12.67
C GLY A 93 -8.44 1.54 -11.80
N ILE A 94 -7.33 2.01 -12.39
CA ILE A 94 -6.32 2.80 -11.67
C ILE A 94 -6.95 4.06 -11.07
N ASP A 95 -7.74 4.80 -11.85
CA ASP A 95 -8.42 6.02 -11.39
C ASP A 95 -9.35 5.75 -10.22
N ASP A 96 -10.12 4.66 -10.27
CA ASP A 96 -11.09 4.31 -9.24
C ASP A 96 -10.40 3.89 -7.94
N TYR A 97 -9.37 3.05 -7.99
CA TYR A 97 -8.63 2.65 -6.79
C TYR A 97 -7.75 3.76 -6.22
N GLU A 98 -7.21 4.66 -7.05
CA GLU A 98 -6.52 5.86 -6.57
C GLU A 98 -7.49 6.78 -5.82
N ARG A 99 -8.68 7.03 -6.39
CA ARG A 99 -9.69 7.91 -5.77
C ARG A 99 -10.22 7.33 -4.46
N ALA A 100 -10.32 6.01 -4.37
CA ALA A 100 -10.70 5.30 -3.14
C ALA A 100 -9.58 5.26 -2.08
N GLY A 101 -8.36 5.70 -2.41
CA GLY A 101 -7.20 5.61 -1.50
C GLY A 101 -6.66 4.19 -1.33
N GLU A 102 -7.03 3.26 -2.22
CA GLU A 102 -6.61 1.86 -2.19
C GLU A 102 -5.31 1.62 -2.99
N LEU A 103 -4.89 2.59 -3.79
CA LEU A 103 -3.56 2.69 -4.38
C LEU A 103 -2.81 3.86 -3.77
N SER A 104 -1.57 3.61 -3.36
CA SER A 104 -0.65 4.69 -3.01
C SER A 104 -0.25 5.50 -4.23
N ALA A 105 0.16 6.75 -4.01
CA ALA A 105 0.64 7.61 -5.11
C ALA A 105 1.81 6.98 -5.88
N GLY A 106 2.70 6.25 -5.19
CA GLY A 106 3.82 5.55 -5.82
C GLY A 106 3.36 4.40 -6.72
N GLU A 107 2.45 3.56 -6.24
CA GLU A 107 1.87 2.47 -7.04
C GLU A 107 1.14 3.00 -8.26
N THR A 108 0.36 4.07 -8.10
CA THR A 108 -0.37 4.67 -9.22
C THR A 108 0.57 5.20 -10.30
N VAL A 109 1.63 5.92 -9.92
CA VAL A 109 2.63 6.41 -10.89
C VAL A 109 3.28 5.26 -11.65
N LEU A 110 3.62 4.16 -10.97
CA LEU A 110 4.18 2.98 -11.61
C LEU A 110 3.22 2.34 -12.62
N LEU A 111 1.95 2.14 -12.23
CA LEU A 111 0.94 1.55 -13.10
C LEU A 111 0.63 2.42 -14.32
N ARG A 112 0.49 3.74 -14.14
CA ARG A 112 0.27 4.67 -15.25
C ARG A 112 1.49 4.75 -16.18
N THR A 113 2.70 4.69 -15.64
CA THR A 113 3.93 4.61 -16.46
C THR A 113 3.95 3.34 -17.31
N ALA A 114 3.65 2.19 -16.71
CA ALA A 114 3.55 0.92 -17.44
C ALA A 114 2.45 0.96 -18.51
N LEU A 115 1.33 1.65 -18.24
CA LEU A 115 0.26 1.82 -19.21
C LEU A 115 0.70 2.67 -20.41
N ILE A 116 1.37 3.80 -20.17
CA ILE A 116 1.95 4.64 -21.24
C ILE A 116 2.89 3.81 -22.12
N GLN A 117 3.79 3.04 -21.50
CA GLN A 117 4.72 2.17 -22.23
C GLN A 117 4.02 1.08 -23.04
N ALA A 118 2.87 0.59 -22.56
CA ALA A 118 2.10 -0.42 -23.26
C ALA A 118 1.27 0.17 -24.42
N THR A 119 0.73 1.38 -24.30
CA THR A 119 -0.26 1.91 -25.26
C THR A 119 0.31 2.91 -26.26
N VAL A 120 1.39 3.61 -25.93
CA VAL A 120 2.00 4.63 -26.79
C VAL A 120 3.12 4.00 -27.62
N PRO A 121 3.05 3.97 -28.95
CA PRO A 121 4.08 3.30 -29.77
C PRO A 121 5.41 4.06 -29.85
N ASP A 122 5.35 5.39 -29.85
CA ASP A 122 6.52 6.25 -30.02
C ASP A 122 7.25 6.48 -28.70
N GLN A 123 8.56 6.22 -28.67
CA GLN A 123 9.36 6.31 -27.46
C GLN A 123 9.51 7.76 -26.97
N ALA A 124 9.62 8.74 -27.87
CA ALA A 124 9.75 10.14 -27.48
C ALA A 124 8.45 10.66 -26.84
N GLU A 125 7.30 10.26 -27.39
CA GLU A 125 5.99 10.54 -26.82
C GLU A 125 5.77 9.82 -25.48
N GLN A 126 6.21 8.57 -25.32
CA GLN A 126 6.21 7.88 -24.02
C GLN A 126 6.97 8.69 -22.97
N MET A 127 8.20 9.11 -23.28
CA MET A 127 9.02 9.88 -22.34
C MET A 127 8.36 11.20 -21.95
N ARG A 128 7.80 11.92 -22.93
CA ARG A 128 7.06 13.17 -22.67
C ARG A 128 5.85 12.95 -21.75
N GLN A 129 5.07 11.89 -21.97
CA GLN A 129 3.90 11.60 -21.13
C GLN A 129 4.31 11.15 -19.72
N VAL A 130 5.37 10.35 -19.57
CA VAL A 130 5.90 9.95 -18.26
C VAL A 130 6.46 11.16 -17.50
N GLU A 131 7.13 12.09 -18.18
CA GLU A 131 7.60 13.32 -17.56
C GLU A 131 6.43 14.21 -17.10
N ALA A 132 5.43 14.41 -17.96
CA ALA A 132 4.22 15.16 -17.61
C ALA A 132 3.47 14.52 -16.43
N LEU A 133 3.41 13.19 -16.38
CA LEU A 133 2.86 12.44 -15.25
C LEU A 133 3.62 12.74 -13.96
N ALA A 134 4.96 12.65 -13.97
CA ALA A 134 5.79 12.93 -12.80
C ALA A 134 5.62 14.38 -12.30
N GLN A 135 5.59 15.35 -13.22
CA GLN A 135 5.36 16.76 -12.89
C GLN A 135 3.99 16.98 -12.24
N ARG A 136 2.93 16.34 -12.77
CA ARG A 136 1.58 16.42 -12.21
C ARG A 136 1.54 15.90 -10.77
N TYR A 137 2.11 14.72 -10.51
CA TYR A 137 2.12 14.16 -9.15
C TYR A 137 2.96 14.98 -8.18
N ARG A 138 4.08 15.55 -8.63
CA ARG A 138 4.88 16.48 -7.82
C ARG A 138 4.06 17.71 -7.44
N ALA A 139 3.40 18.36 -8.41
CA ALA A 139 2.56 19.52 -8.16
C ALA A 139 1.42 19.22 -7.17
N HIS A 140 0.77 18.05 -7.28
CA HIS A 140 -0.24 17.63 -6.31
C HIS A 140 0.33 17.39 -4.91
N ALA A 141 1.51 16.77 -4.81
CA ALA A 141 2.17 16.56 -3.53
C ALA A 141 2.54 17.90 -2.87
N ASP A 142 3.11 18.83 -3.64
CA ASP A 142 3.48 20.17 -3.18
C ASP A 142 2.24 20.96 -2.71
N ALA A 143 1.15 20.89 -3.46
CA ALA A 143 -0.11 21.54 -3.09
C ALA A 143 -0.68 20.98 -1.77
N ARG A 144 -0.71 19.66 -1.60
CA ARG A 144 -1.16 19.04 -0.34
C ARG A 144 -0.26 19.40 0.83
N ASN A 145 1.06 19.40 0.62
CA ASN A 145 2.01 19.80 1.65
C ASN A 145 1.83 21.28 2.03
N ALA A 146 1.67 22.18 1.07
CA ALA A 146 1.41 23.59 1.32
C ALA A 146 0.10 23.81 2.09
N GLN A 147 -0.97 23.08 1.74
CA GLN A 147 -2.24 23.11 2.47
C GLN A 147 -2.08 22.63 3.92
N TRP A 148 -1.36 21.52 4.13
CA TRP A 148 -1.09 20.98 5.46
C TRP A 148 -0.26 21.97 6.31
N ILE A 149 0.79 22.56 5.74
CA ILE A 149 1.59 23.61 6.42
C ILE A 149 0.72 24.82 6.78
N ALA A 150 -0.16 25.25 5.88
CA ALA A 150 -1.07 26.37 6.13
C ALA A 150 -2.05 26.05 7.28
N GLN A 151 -2.60 24.83 7.31
CA GLN A 151 -3.46 24.36 8.40
C GLN A 151 -2.71 24.36 9.74
N GLN A 152 -1.48 23.83 9.77
CA GLN A 152 -0.66 23.85 10.99
C GLN A 152 -0.35 25.27 11.47
N ARG A 153 0.01 26.18 10.57
CA ARG A 153 0.28 27.59 10.94
C ARG A 153 -0.93 28.28 11.54
N ASN A 154 -2.13 27.90 11.10
CA ASN A 154 -3.38 28.47 11.61
C ASN A 154 -3.87 27.79 12.90
N ASP A 155 -3.34 26.63 13.28
CA ASP A 155 -3.68 25.94 14.52
C ASP A 155 -3.13 26.71 15.74
N PRO A 156 -4.00 27.22 16.64
CA PRO A 156 -3.57 27.90 17.87
C PRO A 156 -2.70 27.02 18.78
N ARG A 157 -2.96 25.71 18.89
CA ARG A 157 -2.15 24.80 19.71
C ARG A 157 -0.74 24.71 19.15
N PHE A 158 -0.62 24.52 17.84
CA PHE A 158 0.66 24.48 17.14
C PHE A 158 1.45 25.79 17.30
N ARG A 159 0.81 26.95 17.10
CA ARG A 159 1.46 28.26 17.32
C ARG A 159 2.00 28.40 18.74
N SER A 160 1.18 28.08 19.74
CA SER A 160 1.59 28.16 21.15
C SER A 160 2.76 27.23 21.46
N TYR A 161 2.77 26.02 20.88
CA TYR A 161 3.89 25.08 21.01
C TYR A 161 5.17 25.65 20.39
N LYS A 162 5.10 26.22 19.18
CA LYS A 162 6.26 26.83 18.50
C LYS A 162 6.84 28.02 19.26
N GLU A 163 5.99 28.84 19.89
CA GLU A 163 6.44 29.92 20.78
C GLU A 163 7.18 29.40 22.00
N ARG A 164 6.68 28.33 22.64
CA ARG A 164 7.33 27.69 23.79
C ARG A 164 8.64 27.01 23.39
N GLU A 165 8.67 26.32 22.25
CA GLU A 165 9.88 25.74 21.67
C GLU A 165 10.97 26.81 21.44
N ALA A 166 10.61 27.94 20.82
CA ALA A 166 11.55 29.05 20.60
C ALA A 166 12.08 29.63 21.92
N ARG A 167 11.21 29.75 22.94
CA ARG A 167 11.61 30.19 24.29
C ARG A 167 12.59 29.22 24.93
N ILE A 168 12.32 27.91 24.88
CA ILE A 168 13.22 26.86 25.41
C ILE A 168 14.58 26.92 24.73
N VAL A 169 14.62 27.05 23.41
CA VAL A 169 15.89 27.19 22.65
C VAL A 169 16.66 28.41 23.13
N ALA A 170 16.01 29.57 23.25
CA ALA A 170 16.65 30.79 23.72
C ALA A 170 17.18 30.67 25.16
N GLU A 171 16.38 30.09 26.06
CA GLU A 171 16.78 29.81 27.46
C GLU A 171 18.02 28.92 27.52
N VAL A 172 18.00 27.78 26.83
CA VAL A 172 19.11 26.80 26.87
C VAL A 172 20.38 27.36 26.22
N MET A 173 20.26 28.15 25.16
CA MET A 173 21.42 28.78 24.52
C MET A 173 22.04 29.89 25.38
N ALA A 174 21.23 30.58 26.20
CA ALA A 174 21.70 31.59 27.13
C ALA A 174 22.32 31.01 28.42
N MET A 175 22.13 29.71 28.70
CA MET A 175 22.68 29.06 29.90
C MET A 175 24.20 28.98 29.84
N ARG A 176 24.83 29.51 30.88
CA ARG A 176 26.28 29.40 31.12
C ARG A 176 26.67 28.00 31.57
N ASP A 177 25.86 27.42 32.46
CA ASP A 177 26.06 26.09 33.03
C ASP A 177 24.81 25.24 32.78
N ILE A 178 25.01 24.00 32.31
CA ILE A 178 23.92 23.07 32.00
C ILE A 178 23.74 22.11 33.18
N PRO A 179 22.51 21.97 33.72
CA PRO A 179 22.27 21.14 34.89
C PRO A 179 22.45 19.64 34.58
N GLY A 180 22.76 18.86 35.62
CA GLY A 180 22.81 17.40 35.54
C GLY A 180 24.01 16.83 34.78
N GLY A 181 25.04 17.64 34.51
CA GLY A 181 26.25 17.19 33.79
C GLY A 181 26.01 16.88 32.31
N LEU A 182 24.84 17.24 31.77
CA LEU A 182 24.50 17.05 30.37
C LEU A 182 25.23 18.07 29.49
N SER A 183 25.50 17.69 28.24
CA SER A 183 25.81 18.69 27.23
C SER A 183 24.59 19.56 26.94
N ARG A 184 24.83 20.78 26.43
CA ARG A 184 23.75 21.71 26.05
C ARG A 184 22.75 21.07 25.07
N ASP A 185 23.23 20.31 24.09
CA ASP A 185 22.39 19.68 23.08
C ASP A 185 21.53 18.55 23.65
N GLU A 186 22.07 17.75 24.57
CA GLU A 186 21.31 16.72 25.27
C GLU A 186 20.22 17.34 26.14
N TYR A 187 20.56 18.40 26.88
CA TYR A 187 19.60 19.12 27.70
C TYR A 187 18.51 19.79 26.86
N LEU A 188 18.88 20.40 25.73
CA LEU A 188 17.91 20.98 24.79
C LEU A 188 16.96 19.89 24.25
N ARG A 189 17.49 18.75 23.82
CA ARG A 189 16.68 17.64 23.30
C ARG A 189 15.70 17.13 24.36
N GLN A 190 16.15 16.97 25.61
CA GLN A 190 15.30 16.57 26.73
C GLN A 190 14.17 17.58 26.98
N ARG A 191 14.51 18.86 27.05
CA ARG A 191 13.55 19.95 27.26
C ARG A 191 12.50 20.01 26.15
N LEU A 192 12.93 19.92 24.88
CA LEU A 192 12.03 19.92 23.73
C LEU A 192 11.14 18.67 23.70
N GLN A 193 11.67 17.51 24.10
CA GLN A 193 10.89 16.29 24.18
C GLN A 193 9.78 16.40 25.24
N MET A 194 10.10 16.91 26.43
CA MET A 194 9.10 17.15 27.48
C MET A 194 8.00 18.12 27.03
N GLU A 195 8.37 19.20 26.34
CA GLU A 195 7.40 20.17 25.81
C GLU A 195 6.47 19.55 24.75
N ARG A 196 6.99 18.68 23.87
CA ARG A 196 6.15 17.94 22.91
C ARG A 196 5.14 17.05 23.63
N GLU A 197 5.57 16.33 24.66
CA GLU A 197 4.68 15.49 25.45
C GLU A 197 3.57 16.29 26.13
N LEU A 198 3.86 17.51 26.59
CA LEU A 198 2.85 18.39 27.17
C LEU A 198 1.88 18.95 26.12
N ALA A 199 2.36 19.25 24.91
CA ALA A 199 1.53 19.83 23.85
C ALA A 199 0.51 18.84 23.25
N TYR A 200 0.85 17.54 23.23
CA TYR A 200 0.07 16.48 22.58
C TYR A 200 -0.56 15.45 23.55
N ARG A 201 -0.52 15.71 24.87
CA ARG A 201 -1.45 15.09 25.82
C ARG A 201 -2.86 15.71 25.68
#